data_AF-A0A7W0ZL57-F1
#
_entry.id   AF-A0A7W0ZL57-F1
#
_cell.length_a   1.000
_cell.length_b   1.000
_cell.length_c   1.000
_cell.angle_alpha   90.00
_cell.angle_beta   90.00
_cell.angle_gamma   90.00
#
_symmetry.space_group_name_H-M   'P 1'
#
loop_
_entity.id
_entity.type
_entity.pdbx_description
1 polymer ?
#
loop_
_entity_poly.entity_id
_entity_poly.type
_entity_poly.pdbx_seq_one_letter_code
_entity_poly.pdbx_strand_id
1 'polypeptide(L)'
;MTTRIRVEISGRDAFWQKAVLVEWEHQFPTRELMLETDNSYLIEPEWLDDLQRVANQCFSKVIVAPKDPSRRLWFRRLLPRSDDE
;
A
#
# COMPACT_ATOMS: atom_id res chain seq x y z
N MET A 1 15.69 14.92 3.49
CA MET A 1 14.55 14.92 2.56
C MET A 1 14.25 13.47 2.19
N THR A 2 13.33 12.83 2.90
CA THR A 2 12.90 11.47 2.60
C THR A 2 12.04 11.50 1.34
N THR A 3 12.44 10.75 0.32
CA THR A 3 11.68 10.66 -0.92
C THR A 3 10.45 9.80 -0.67
N ARG A 4 9.27 10.42 -0.67
CA ARG A 4 8.01 9.70 -0.52
C ARG A 4 7.83 8.69 -1.65
N ILE A 5 7.24 7.55 -1.32
CA ILE A 5 6.94 6.48 -2.27
C ILE A 5 5.46 6.45 -2.58
N ARG A 6 5.11 6.05 -3.80
CA ARG A 6 3.73 5.85 -4.22
C ARG A 6 3.33 4.41 -3.92
N VAL A 7 2.15 4.25 -3.33
CA VAL A 7 1.53 2.95 -3.06
C VAL A 7 0.10 2.94 -3.57
N GLU A 8 -0.38 1.77 -3.96
CA GLU A 8 -1.78 1.51 -4.31
C GLU A 8 -2.37 0.56 -3.28
N ILE A 9 -3.57 0.86 -2.79
CA ILE A 9 -4.33 -0.03 -1.89
C ILE A 9 -5.34 -0.81 -2.72
N SER A 10 -5.19 -2.14 -2.75
CA SER A 10 -6.05 -3.06 -3.48
C SER A 10 -6.82 -3.94 -2.50
N GLY A 11 -8.12 -3.68 -2.38
CA GLY A 11 -9.07 -4.52 -1.65
C GLY A 11 -10.05 -5.21 -2.60
N ARG A 12 -10.80 -6.19 -2.09
CA ARG A 12 -11.83 -6.91 -2.84
C ARG A 12 -12.89 -5.98 -3.44
N ASP A 13 -13.21 -4.91 -2.72
CA ASP A 13 -14.17 -3.89 -3.11
C ASP A 13 -13.79 -2.54 -2.42
N ALA A 14 -14.57 -1.50 -2.70
CA ALA A 14 -14.36 -0.18 -2.13
C ALA A 14 -14.56 -0.14 -0.59
N PHE A 15 -15.29 -1.09 -0.01
CA PHE A 15 -15.47 -1.17 1.44
C PHE A 15 -14.15 -1.59 2.10
N TRP A 16 -13.52 -2.66 1.61
CA TRP A 16 -12.24 -3.12 2.15
C TRP A 16 -11.11 -2.11 1.95
N GLN A 17 -11.10 -1.40 0.81
CA GLN A 17 -10.13 -0.32 0.59
C GLN A 17 -10.29 0.81 1.62
N LYS A 18 -11.53 1.23 1.91
CA LYS A 18 -11.82 2.26 2.92
C LYS A 18 -11.49 1.79 4.33
N ALA A 19 -11.72 0.52 4.64
CA ALA A 19 -11.38 -0.06 5.94
C ALA A 19 -9.89 0.11 6.28
N VAL A 20 -8.99 -0.03 5.29
CA VAL A 20 -7.56 0.23 5.47
C VAL A 20 -7.30 1.67 5.91
N LEU A 21 -7.96 2.65 5.29
CA LEU A 21 -7.76 4.07 5.61
C LEU A 21 -8.23 4.41 7.03
N VAL A 22 -9.40 3.89 7.42
CA VAL A 22 -9.97 4.08 8.74
C VAL A 22 -9.07 3.44 9.81
N GLU A 23 -8.65 2.19 9.59
CA GLU A 23 -7.79 1.49 10.54
C GLU A 23 -6.40 2.14 10.63
N TRP A 24 -5.89 2.65 9.52
CA TRP A 24 -4.64 3.40 9.48
C TRP A 24 -4.70 4.68 10.31
N GLU A 25 -5.73 5.50 10.11
CA GLU A 25 -5.93 6.75 10.85
C GLU A 25 -6.12 6.49 12.35
N HIS A 26 -6.79 5.39 12.71
CA HIS A 26 -6.96 4.97 14.10
C HIS A 26 -5.63 4.57 14.76
N GLN A 27 -4.80 3.75 14.09
CA GLN A 27 -3.53 3.29 14.65
C GLN A 27 -2.43 4.35 14.60
N PHE A 28 -2.44 5.23 13.58
CA PHE A 28 -1.38 6.19 13.31
C PHE A 28 -1.94 7.58 12.97
N PRO A 29 -2.56 8.29 13.94
CA PRO A 29 -3.27 9.54 13.69
C PRO A 29 -2.38 10.69 13.18
N THR A 30 -1.06 10.57 13.31
CA THR A 30 -0.09 11.57 12.83
C THR A 30 0.54 11.23 11.48
N ARG A 31 0.27 10.06 10.90
CA ARG A 31 0.85 9.60 9.63
C ARG A 31 -0.16 9.73 8.49
N GLU A 32 -0.27 10.91 7.90
CA GLU A 32 -1.28 11.17 6.86
C GLU A 32 -0.88 10.57 5.49
N LEU A 33 -1.73 9.70 4.95
CA LEU A 33 -1.59 9.18 3.57
C LEU A 33 -2.08 10.25 2.59
N MET A 34 -1.20 10.82 1.75
CA MET A 34 -1.66 11.83 0.78
C MET A 34 -2.14 11.14 -0.48
N LEU A 35 -3.40 11.40 -0.84
CA LEU A 35 -3.96 10.95 -2.11
C LEU A 35 -3.23 11.63 -3.29
N GLU A 36 -2.74 10.83 -4.23
CA GLU A 36 -2.12 11.31 -5.46
C GLU A 36 -3.03 11.10 -6.68
N THR A 37 -3.73 9.97 -6.75
CA THR A 37 -4.80 9.66 -7.73
C THR A 37 -5.84 8.75 -7.08
N ASP A 38 -6.97 8.47 -7.76
CA ASP A 38 -8.14 7.73 -7.25
C ASP A 38 -7.85 6.59 -6.25
N ASN A 39 -6.78 5.82 -6.47
CA ASN A 39 -6.39 4.68 -5.62
C ASN A 39 -4.90 4.66 -5.22
N SER A 40 -4.16 5.76 -5.44
CA SER A 40 -2.73 5.82 -5.09
C SER A 40 -2.44 6.90 -4.06
N TYR A 41 -1.53 6.56 -3.14
CA TYR A 41 -1.15 7.39 -2.00
C TYR A 41 0.36 7.57 -1.96
N LEU A 42 0.79 8.73 -1.49
CA LEU A 42 2.19 9.01 -1.16
C LEU A 42 2.42 8.81 0.33
N ILE A 43 3.42 8.00 0.66
CA ILE A 43 3.78 7.67 2.04
C ILE A 43 5.28 7.83 2.28
N GLU A 44 5.68 7.96 3.55
CA GLU A 44 7.08 7.78 3.93
C GLU A 44 7.47 6.30 3.80
N PRO A 45 8.69 5.99 3.28
CA PRO A 45 9.14 4.60 3.10
C PRO A 45 9.03 3.74 4.36
N GLU A 46 9.34 4.32 5.52
CA GLU A 46 9.26 3.68 6.84
C GLU A 46 7.84 3.27 7.26
N TRP A 47 6.81 3.81 6.62
CA TRP A 47 5.42 3.46 6.91
C TRP A 47 4.95 2.21 6.14
N LEU A 48 5.73 1.73 5.17
CA LEU A 48 5.30 0.69 4.24
C LEU A 48 4.94 -0.62 4.95
N ASP A 49 5.78 -1.08 5.88
CA ASP A 49 5.57 -2.35 6.59
C ASP A 49 4.32 -2.28 7.48
N ASP A 50 4.13 -1.15 8.17
CA ASP A 50 2.94 -0.91 8.98
C ASP A 50 1.68 -0.85 8.11
N LEU A 51 1.75 -0.19 6.95
CA LEU A 51 0.61 -0.06 6.04
C LEU A 51 0.25 -1.41 5.42
N GLN A 52 1.25 -2.23 5.08
CA GLN A 52 1.03 -3.62 4.65
C GLN A 52 0.37 -4.46 5.74
N ARG A 53 0.79 -4.31 7.00
CA ARG A 53 0.18 -4.98 8.14
C ARG A 53 -1.29 -4.60 8.31
N VAL A 54 -1.60 -3.30 8.30
CA VAL A 54 -2.99 -2.80 8.39
C VAL A 54 -3.82 -3.31 7.21
N ALA A 55 -3.27 -3.26 5.99
CA ALA A 55 -3.97 -3.78 4.81
C ALA A 55 -4.31 -5.26 4.94
N ASN A 56 -3.38 -6.09 5.44
CA ASN A 56 -3.63 -7.51 5.69
C ASN A 56 -4.74 -7.74 6.73
N GLN A 57 -4.79 -6.92 7.79
CA GLN A 57 -5.87 -6.96 8.79
C GLN A 57 -7.25 -6.62 8.17
N CYS A 58 -7.26 -5.78 7.14
CA CYS A 58 -8.45 -5.36 6.40
C CYS A 58 -8.65 -6.13 5.08
N PHE A 59 -8.16 -7.37 4.97
CA PHE A 59 -8.30 -8.24 3.78
C PHE A 59 -7.93 -7.55 2.45
N SER A 60 -6.94 -6.67 2.52
CA SER A 60 -6.45 -5.83 1.42
C SER A 60 -4.95 -5.98 1.25
N LYS A 61 -4.40 -5.43 0.16
CA LYS A 61 -2.98 -5.45 -0.16
C LYS A 61 -2.48 -4.04 -0.48
N VAL A 62 -1.23 -3.78 -0.14
CA VAL A 62 -0.52 -2.55 -0.51
C VAL A 62 0.53 -2.91 -1.55
N ILE A 63 0.49 -2.21 -2.69
CA ILE A 63 1.38 -2.44 -3.82
C ILE A 63 2.22 -1.18 -3.99
N VAL A 64 3.55 -1.30 -3.99
CA VAL A 64 4.41 -0.17 -4.33
C VAL A 64 4.26 0.12 -5.82
N ALA A 65 3.67 1.27 -6.13
CA ALA A 65 3.49 1.71 -7.50
C ALA A 65 4.74 2.46 -7.95
N PRO A 66 5.46 2.00 -8.98
CA PRO A 66 6.59 2.76 -9.48
C PRO A 66 6.10 4.08 -10.08
N LYS A 67 6.90 5.13 -9.91
CA LYS A 67 6.66 6.45 -10.52
C LYS A 67 6.64 6.40 -12.06
N ASP A 68 7.21 5.32 -12.63
CA ASP A 68 7.27 4.99 -14.06
C ASP A 68 6.70 3.57 -14.29
N PRO A 69 5.66 3.40 -15.12
CA PRO A 69 5.00 2.10 -15.36
C PRO A 69 5.95 1.02 -15.89
N SER A 70 7.07 1.39 -16.51
CA SER A 70 8.08 0.47 -17.08
C SER A 70 8.79 -0.39 -16.03
N ARG A 71 8.74 0.01 -14.74
CA ARG A 71 9.40 -0.70 -13.63
C ARG A 71 8.55 -1.78 -12.97
N ARG A 72 7.26 -1.92 -13.34
CA ARG A 72 6.35 -2.95 -12.80
C ARG A 72 6.88 -4.38 -13.02
N LEU A 73 7.69 -4.61 -14.06
CA LEU A 73 8.26 -5.93 -14.39
C LEU A 73 9.33 -6.40 -13.40
N TRP A 74 9.96 -5.50 -12.63
CA TRP A 74 11.08 -5.85 -11.74
C TRP A 74 10.60 -6.39 -10.38
N PHE A 75 9.50 -5.85 -9.83
CA PHE A 75 8.95 -6.26 -8.53
C PHE A 75 8.30 -7.65 -8.55
N ARG A 76 7.90 -8.14 -9.73
CA ARG A 76 7.40 -9.53 -9.89
C ARG A 76 8.44 -10.60 -9.57
N ARG A 77 9.71 -10.20 -9.39
CA ARG A 77 10.83 -11.09 -9.08
C ARG A 77 11.20 -11.15 -7.58
N LEU A 78 10.65 -10.25 -6.76
CA LEU A 78 10.94 -10.16 -5.32
C LEU A 78 9.80 -10.67 -4.43
N LEU A 79 8.63 -10.96 -4.99
CA LEU A 79 7.59 -11.72 -4.29
C LEU A 79 7.93 -13.21 -4.45
N PRO A 80 8.26 -13.94 -3.37
CA PRO A 80 8.27 -15.39 -3.43
C PRO A 80 6.85 -15.81 -3.80
N ARG A 81 6.75 -16.54 -4.91
CA ARG A 81 5.56 -17.30 -5.26
C ARG A 81 5.38 -18.32 -4.14
N SER A 82 4.45 -18.08 -3.22
CA SER A 82 3.91 -19.12 -2.37
C SER A 82 3.13 -20.05 -3.31
N ASP A 83 3.85 -20.98 -3.93
CA ASP A 83 3.27 -22.27 -4.28
C ASP A 83 3.10 -23.00 -2.94
N ASP A 84 1.86 -23.16 -2.50
CA ASP A 84 1.47 -24.21 -1.58
C ASP A 84 0.30 -24.95 -2.24
N GLU A 85 0.45 -26.27 -2.26
CA GLU A 85 -0.36 -27.37 -2.82
C GLU A 85 -1.88 -27.17 -2.96
#